data_AF-A0A964P903-F1
#
_entry.id   AF-A0A964P903-F1
#
_cell.length_a   1.000
_cell.length_b   1.000
_cell.length_c   1.000
_cell.angle_alpha   90.00
_cell.angle_beta   90.00
_cell.angle_gamma   90.00
#
_symmetry.space_group_name_H-M   'P 1'
#
loop_
_entity.id
_entity.type
_entity.pdbx_description
1 polymer ?
#
loop_
_entity_poly.entity_id
_entity_poly.type
_entity_poly.pdbx_seq_one_letter_code
_entity_poly.pdbx_strand_id
1 'polypeptide(L)' 'MLAIKEPETYVSPLGDDSIVELSLMMSRRQFEAMDEQACARGMSVAQFLRRLVQKSIEQDSADIRSN' A
#
# COMPACT_ATOMS: atom_id res chain seq x y z
N MET A 1 -35.60 14.68 11.04
CA MET A 1 -35.34 13.70 9.97
C MET A 1 -33.84 13.45 9.96
N LEU A 2 -33.40 12.24 10.32
CA LEU A 2 -31.98 11.88 10.31
C LEU A 2 -31.60 11.50 8.88
N ALA A 3 -30.72 12.29 8.26
CA ALA A 3 -30.15 11.97 6.96
C ALA A 3 -29.17 10.80 7.14
N ILE A 4 -29.59 9.62 6.74
CA ILE A 4 -28.73 8.45 6.63
C ILE A 4 -27.86 8.71 5.39
N LYS A 5 -26.59 9.04 5.60
CA LYS A 5 -25.62 9.17 4.52
C LYS A 5 -25.28 7.76 4.08
N GLU A 6 -25.75 7.38 2.89
CA GLU A 6 -25.50 6.06 2.30
C GLU A 6 -23.99 5.80 2.18
N PRO A 7 -23.51 4.56 2.42
CA PRO A 7 -22.12 4.24 2.25
C PRO A 7 -21.79 4.37 0.76
N GLU A 8 -20.86 5.27 0.43
CA GLU A 8 -20.33 5.38 -0.92
C GLU A 8 -19.74 4.03 -1.32
N THR A 9 -20.49 3.33 -2.15
CA THR A 9 -20.08 2.07 -2.75
C THR A 9 -18.91 2.42 -3.64
N TYR A 10 -17.69 2.05 -3.21
CA TYR A 10 -16.50 2.10 -4.03
C TYR A 10 -16.73 1.18 -5.24
N VAL A 11 -17.28 1.75 -6.30
CA VAL A 11 -17.38 1.09 -7.60
C VAL A 11 -15.96 1.07 -8.14
N SER A 12 -15.24 -0.03 -7.91
CA SER A 12 -13.95 -0.26 -8.57
C SER A 12 -14.23 -0.45 -10.06
N PRO A 13 -13.73 0.41 -10.96
CA PRO A 13 -13.72 0.07 -12.36
C PRO A 13 -12.69 -1.06 -12.52
N LEU A 14 -13.17 -2.27 -12.81
CA LEU A 14 -12.34 -3.31 -13.39
C LEU A 14 -11.81 -2.78 -14.74
N GLY A 15 -10.63 -2.15 -14.72
CA GLY A 15 -10.00 -1.65 -15.95
C GLY A 15 -8.79 -0.71 -15.82
N ASP A 16 -8.54 -0.05 -14.70
CA ASP A 16 -7.58 1.05 -14.68
C ASP A 16 -6.20 0.70 -14.09
N ASP A 17 -5.14 1.17 -14.74
CA ASP A 17 -3.85 1.58 -14.15
C ASP A 17 -4.09 2.67 -13.06
N SER A 18 -4.93 2.36 -12.08
CA SER A 18 -5.34 3.30 -11.05
C SER A 18 -4.21 3.42 -10.03
N ILE A 19 -3.44 4.49 -10.18
CA ILE A 19 -2.45 4.89 -9.18
C ILE A 19 -3.24 5.33 -7.94
N VAL A 20 -3.23 4.49 -6.90
CA VAL A 20 -3.80 4.82 -5.59
C VAL A 20 -2.77 5.58 -4.78
N GLU A 21 -3.14 6.76 -4.28
CA GLU A 21 -2.35 7.49 -3.31
C GLU A 21 -2.49 6.84 -1.92
N LEU A 22 -1.36 6.50 -1.30
CA LEU A 22 -1.31 5.89 0.02
C LEU A 22 -0.62 6.84 1.01
N SER A 23 -1.36 7.26 2.03
CA SER A 23 -0.82 7.99 3.17
C SER A 23 -0.71 7.06 4.37
N LEU A 24 0.50 6.88 4.89
CA LEU A 24 0.77 6.03 6.06
C LEU A 24 1.43 6.86 7.17
N MET A 25 0.84 6.85 8.36
CA MET A 25 1.47 7.41 9.54
C MET A 25 2.37 6.37 10.20
N MET A 26 3.57 6.77 10.58
CA MET A 26 4.53 5.93 11.29
C MET A 26 5.40 6.77 12.22
N SER A 27 6.10 6.12 13.14
CA SER A 27 7.07 6.80 13.98
C SER A 27 8.30 7.25 13.18
N ARG A 28 8.97 8.29 13.68
CA ARG A 28 10.22 8.78 13.08
C ARG A 28 11.29 7.69 12.97
N ARG A 29 11.44 6.84 13.99
CA ARG A 29 12.41 5.73 13.98
C ARG A 29 12.13 4.71 12.89
N GLN A 30 10.86 4.42 12.63
CA GLN A 30 10.46 3.52 11.54
C GLN A 30 10.76 4.12 10.17
N PHE A 31 10.55 5.43 10.02
CA PHE A 31 10.89 6.13 8.78
C PHE A 31 12.41 6.15 8.55
N GLU A 32 13.21 6.48 9.56
CA GLU A 32 14.68 6.50 9.47
C GLU A 32 15.26 5.14 9.07
N ALA A 33 14.82 4.06 9.72
CA ALA A 33 15.26 2.70 9.38
C ALA A 33 14.88 2.31 7.93
N MET A 34 13.75 2.81 7.44
CA MET A 34 13.31 2.58 6.07
C MET A 34 14.09 3.42 5.04
N ASP A 35 14.41 4.67 5.37
CA ASP A 35 15.23 5.55 4.55
C ASP A 35 16.66 5.02 4.40
N GLU A 36 17.25 4.51 5.48
CA GLU A 36 18.54 3.82 5.44
C GLU A 36 18.52 2.61 4.48
N GLN A 37 17.47 1.78 4.55
CA GLN A 37 17.32 0.63 3.66
C GLN A 37 17.06 1.03 2.20
N ALA A 38 16.31 2.10 1.96
CA ALA A 38 16.07 2.63 0.62
C ALA A 38 17.37 3.20 0.01
N CYS A 39 18.12 3.97 0.80
CA CYS A 39 19.43 4.51 0.44
C CYS A 39 20.44 3.41 0.11
N ALA A 40 20.52 2.35 0.93
CA ALA A 40 21.40 1.20 0.68
C ALA A 40 21.10 0.49 -0.66
N ARG A 41 19.88 0.66 -1.19
CA ARG A 41 19.42 0.08 -2.46
C ARG A 41 19.39 1.10 -3.60
N GLY A 42 19.83 2.34 -3.37
CA GLY A 42 19.85 3.40 -4.37
C GLY A 42 18.47 3.80 -4.89
N MET A 43 17.43 3.75 -4.03
CA MET A 43 16.05 4.09 -4.40
C MET A 43 15.41 5.04 -3.39
N SER A 44 14.29 5.67 -3.76
CA SER A 44 13.54 6.51 -2.82
C SER A 44 12.71 5.67 -1.84
N VAL A 45 12.37 6.23 -0.68
CA VAL A 45 11.47 5.60 0.29
C VAL A 45 10.13 5.21 -0.34
N ALA A 46 9.58 6.05 -1.22
CA ALA A 46 8.34 5.74 -1.92
C ALA A 46 8.46 4.51 -2.83
N GLN A 47 9.58 4.36 -3.56
CA GLN A 47 9.84 3.18 -4.38
C GLN A 47 10.03 1.93 -3.52
N PHE A 48 10.72 2.07 -2.40
CA PHE A 48 10.93 0.98 -1.46
C PHE A 48 9.61 0.50 -0.83
N LEU A 49 8.76 1.42 -0.37
CA LEU A 49 7.41 1.13 0.13
C LEU A 49 6.55 0.39 -0.90
N ARG A 50 6.54 0.85 -2.17
CA ARG A 50 5.81 0.17 -3.24
C ARG A 50 6.25 -1.29 -3.39
N ARG A 51 7.56 -1.56 -3.34
CA ARG A 51 8.09 -2.94 -3.43
C ARG A 51 7.69 -3.80 -2.23
N LEU A 52 7.69 -3.23 -1.02
CA LEU A 52 7.24 -3.96 0.16
C LEU A 52 5.76 -4.33 0.08
N VAL A 53 4.91 -3.38 -0.30
CA VAL A 53 3.47 -3.61 -0.48
C VAL A 53 3.24 -4.67 -1.55
N GLN A 54 3.90 -4.55 -2.70
CA GLN A 54 3.78 -5.51 -3.79
C GLN A 54 4.22 -6.92 -3.35
N LYS A 55 5.34 -7.04 -2.65
CA LYS A 55 5.81 -8.33 -2.13
C LYS A 55 4.84 -8.94 -1.11
N SER A 56 4.22 -8.11 -0.25
CA SER A 56 3.21 -8.57 0.71
C SER A 56 2.00 -9.15 -0.01
N ILE A 57 1.50 -8.47 -1.04
CA ILE A 57 0.34 -8.92 -1.83
C ILE A 57 0.68 -10.23 -2.56
N GLU A 58 1.86 -10.32 -3.16
CA GLU A 58 2.32 -11.53 -3.86
C GLU A 58 2.40 -12.72 -2.89
N GLN A 59 2.90 -12.51 -1.67
CA GLN A 59 2.98 -13.54 -0.65
C GLN A 59 1.59 -14.02 -0.19
N ASP A 60 0.68 -13.10 0.11
CA ASP A 60 -0.70 -13.43 0.50
C ASP A 60 -1.42 -14.22 -0.61
N SER A 61 -1.17 -13.87 -1.88
CA SER A 61 -1.77 -14.56 -3.03
C SER A 61 -1.24 -15.98 -3.25
N ALA A 62 0.01 -16.24 -2.85
CA ALA A 62 0.63 -17.56 -2.93
C ALA A 62 0.04 -18.52 -1.87
N ASP A 63 -0.21 -18.01 -0.67
CA ASP A 63 -0.76 -18.80 0.43
C ASP A 63 -2.22 -19.24 0.16
N ILE A 64 -3.03 -18.40 -0.49
CA ILE A 64 -4.42 -18.74 -0.87
C ILE A 64 -4.50 -19.85 -1.92
N ARG A 65 -3.51 -19.95 -2.82
CA ARG A 65 -3.51 -20.99 -3.87
C ARG A 65 -3.02 -22.35 -3.39
N SER A 66 -2.50 -22.44 -2.16
CA SER A 66 -1.94 -23.66 -1.60
C SER A 66 -2.93 -24.42 -0.69
N ASN A 67 -4.20 -24.03 -0.66
CA ASN A 67 -5.28 -24.63 0.12
C ASN A 67 -6.50 -24.93 -0.76
#